data_AF-A0A0C3SFB9-F1
#
_entry.id   AF-A0A0C3SFB9-F1
#
_cell.length_a   1.000
_cell.length_b   1.000
_cell.length_c   1.000
_cell.angle_alpha   90.00
_cell.angle_beta   90.00
_cell.angle_gamma   90.00
#
_symmetry.space_group_name_H-M   'P 1'
#
loop_
_entity.id
_entity.type
_entity.pdbx_description
1 polymer ?
#
loop_
_entity_poly.entity_id
_entity_poly.type
_entity_poly.pdbx_seq_one_letter_code
_entity_poly.pdbx_strand_id
1 'polypeptide(L)'
;MHDWECNAELCGHLSTLILNNDGLLCHNRDMQSNTLGPFEIKSGSFGLGAYAIEEIAKNTFIGEYTCEIYDSSTIELHSPYQKHSKYNYAFDLVDKSLIGDALSVGNGTRYINHSSAEINIKPRIKLVNAEHKIAFYSTRKIARGEELLFDYGKDYWKGQEL
;
A
#
# COMPACT_ATOMS: atom_id res chain seq x y z
N MET A 1 -15.22 5.42 10.12
CA MET A 1 -13.91 6.06 10.32
C MET A 1 -13.56 6.66 8.98
N HIS A 2 -13.34 7.97 8.90
CA HIS A 2 -13.15 8.62 7.62
C HIS A 2 -11.76 8.27 7.03
N ASP A 3 -11.65 8.23 5.71
CA ASP A 3 -10.43 7.81 5.00
C ASP A 3 -9.37 8.93 4.87
N TRP A 4 -9.27 9.84 5.85
CA TRP A 4 -8.21 10.86 5.91
C TRP A 4 -7.26 10.62 7.08
N GLU A 5 -6.01 11.03 6.93
CA GLU A 5 -5.07 11.17 8.05
C GLU A 5 -5.15 12.56 8.69
N CYS A 6 -4.72 12.64 9.95
CA CYS A 6 -4.59 13.89 10.67
C CYS A 6 -3.56 14.79 9.97
N ASN A 7 -3.94 16.03 9.67
CA ASN A 7 -3.02 17.01 9.11
C ASN A 7 -2.27 17.73 10.23
N ALA A 8 -0.96 17.91 10.07
CA ALA A 8 -0.12 18.49 11.12
C ALA A 8 -0.52 19.92 11.52
N GLU A 9 -0.94 20.72 10.55
CA GLU A 9 -1.28 22.13 10.73
C GLU A 9 -2.70 22.30 11.29
N LEU A 10 -3.64 21.41 10.91
CA LEU A 10 -5.05 21.50 11.31
C LEU A 10 -5.37 20.76 12.60
N CYS A 11 -4.68 19.65 12.89
CA CYS A 11 -4.96 18.83 14.08
C CYS A 11 -4.30 19.35 15.37
N GLY A 12 -3.74 20.57 15.35
CA GLY A 12 -3.14 21.21 16.52
C GLY A 12 -1.96 20.44 17.11
N HIS A 13 -1.67 20.61 18.41
CA HIS A 13 -0.48 20.04 19.05
C HIS A 13 -0.40 18.49 18.98
N LEU A 14 -1.53 17.78 18.83
CA LEU A 14 -1.62 16.30 18.74
C LEU A 14 -0.88 15.67 17.54
N SER A 15 -0.49 16.46 16.54
CA SER A 15 -0.03 15.99 15.24
C SER A 15 1.49 16.05 15.04
N THR A 16 2.20 16.77 15.92
CA THR A 16 3.66 16.88 15.86
C THR A 16 4.29 15.74 16.65
N LEU A 17 5.52 15.34 16.33
CA LEU A 17 6.31 14.36 17.11
C LEU A 17 6.61 14.83 18.55
N ILE A 18 6.06 15.97 18.96
CA ILE A 18 6.16 16.52 20.29
C ILE A 18 4.99 15.93 21.05
N LEU A 19 5.29 15.10 22.06
CA LEU A 19 4.34 14.80 23.12
C LEU A 19 3.70 16.13 23.53
N ASN A 20 2.39 16.27 23.38
CA ASN A 20 1.70 17.33 24.12
C ASN A 20 2.10 17.18 25.58
N ASN A 21 2.05 18.27 26.36
CA ASN A 21 2.29 18.22 27.81
C ASN A 21 1.44 17.16 28.54
N ASP A 22 0.40 16.62 27.87
CA ASP A 22 -0.54 15.59 28.35
C ASP A 22 -0.23 14.15 27.86
N GLY A 23 0.84 13.92 27.08
CA GLY A 23 1.27 12.58 26.66
C GLY A 23 0.40 11.86 25.60
N LEU A 24 -0.50 12.58 24.93
CA LEU A 24 -1.38 12.03 23.88
C LEU A 24 -0.65 11.90 22.53
N LEU A 25 -0.63 10.69 21.96
CA LEU A 25 -0.08 10.36 20.64
C LEU A 25 -1.21 10.21 19.61
N CYS A 26 -1.09 10.86 18.45
CA CYS A 26 -1.99 10.63 17.32
C CYS A 26 -1.64 9.32 16.61
N HIS A 27 -2.62 8.42 16.51
CA HIS A 27 -2.51 7.13 15.80
C HIS A 27 -3.12 7.16 14.38
N ASN A 28 -3.45 8.33 13.83
CA ASN A 28 -3.99 8.50 12.48
C ASN A 28 -3.03 9.32 11.60
N ARG A 29 -1.74 8.96 11.64
CA ARG A 29 -0.64 9.63 10.93
C ARG A 29 0.43 8.65 10.45
N ASP A 30 0.11 7.37 10.37
CA ASP A 30 1.06 6.29 10.11
C ASP A 30 1.69 6.40 8.71
N MET A 31 0.97 6.92 7.71
CA MET A 31 1.55 7.17 6.40
C MET A 31 2.55 8.33 6.41
N GLN A 32 2.34 9.32 7.28
CA GLN A 32 3.25 10.46 7.41
C GLN A 32 4.58 10.10 8.09
N SER A 33 4.70 8.95 8.78
CA SER A 33 5.98 8.50 9.34
C SER A 33 6.90 7.82 8.31
N ASN A 34 6.40 7.51 7.10
CA ASN A 34 7.13 6.77 6.06
C ASN A 34 7.77 5.46 6.56
N THR A 35 7.16 4.83 7.58
CA THR A 35 7.65 3.57 8.14
C THR A 35 7.07 2.39 7.39
N LEU A 36 7.94 1.42 7.06
CA LEU A 36 7.53 0.09 6.62
C LEU A 36 7.36 -0.83 7.83
N GLY A 37 6.38 -1.71 7.76
CA GLY A 37 6.16 -2.78 8.71
C GLY A 37 7.31 -3.79 8.69
N PRO A 38 7.35 -4.70 9.67
CA PRO A 38 8.46 -5.62 9.84
C PRO A 38 8.32 -6.80 8.87
N PHE A 39 8.69 -6.57 7.61
CA PHE A 39 8.76 -7.59 6.58
C PHE A 39 10.07 -7.50 5.79
N GLU A 40 10.42 -8.60 5.14
CA GLU A 40 11.57 -8.70 4.24
C GLU A 40 11.15 -9.25 2.89
N ILE A 41 11.95 -8.98 1.85
CA ILE A 41 11.70 -9.47 0.50
C ILE A 41 12.55 -10.72 0.24
N LYS A 42 11.89 -11.81 -0.15
CA LYS A 42 12.56 -13.08 -0.48
C LYS A 42 11.98 -13.69 -1.75
N SER A 43 12.70 -14.62 -2.35
CA SER A 43 12.16 -15.47 -3.40
C SER A 43 11.08 -16.39 -2.85
N GLY A 44 9.97 -16.50 -3.58
CA GLY A 44 8.82 -17.35 -3.30
C GLY A 44 8.27 -18.00 -4.56
N SER A 45 7.04 -18.50 -4.49
CA SER A 45 6.43 -19.31 -5.56
C SER A 45 6.14 -18.53 -6.86
N PHE A 46 5.91 -17.22 -6.76
CA PHE A 46 5.52 -16.36 -7.88
C PHE A 46 6.55 -15.26 -8.18
N GLY A 47 7.82 -15.50 -7.86
CA GLY A 47 8.89 -14.52 -7.98
C GLY A 47 9.36 -14.02 -6.62
N LEU A 48 9.37 -12.71 -6.41
CA LEU A 48 9.66 -12.14 -5.09
C LEU A 48 8.35 -12.00 -4.28
N GLY A 49 8.45 -12.17 -2.97
CA GLY A 49 7.35 -12.00 -2.02
C GLY A 49 7.79 -11.26 -0.77
N ALA A 50 6.84 -10.60 -0.11
CA ALA A 50 7.03 -9.94 1.18
C ALA A 50 6.65 -10.90 2.32
N TYR A 51 7.57 -11.14 3.26
CA TYR A 51 7.40 -12.08 4.36
C TYR A 51 7.61 -11.39 5.71
N ALA A 52 6.74 -11.66 6.68
CA ALA A 52 6.85 -11.08 8.02
C ALA A 52 8.14 -11.55 8.73
N ILE A 53 8.93 -10.64 9.30
CA ILE A 53 10.13 -11.00 10.08
C ILE A 53 9.84 -11.17 11.57
N GLU A 54 8.68 -10.71 12.01
CA GLU A 54 8.15 -10.90 13.35
C GLU A 54 6.63 -11.03 13.31
N GLU A 55 6.00 -11.22 14.46
CA GLU A 55 4.55 -11.22 14.56
C GLU A 55 3.98 -9.83 14.27
N ILE A 56 3.01 -9.74 13.35
CA ILE A 56 2.32 -8.49 13.04
C ILE A 56 0.89 -8.58 13.60
N ALA A 57 0.52 -7.66 14.48
CA ALA A 57 -0.83 -7.60 15.04
C ALA A 57 -1.87 -7.25 13.96
N LYS A 58 -3.16 -7.54 14.22
CA LYS A 58 -4.27 -7.12 13.35
C LYS A 58 -4.40 -5.59 13.30
N ASN A 59 -4.78 -5.04 12.15
CA ASN A 59 -4.94 -3.60 11.89
C ASN A 59 -3.63 -2.80 12.01
N THR A 60 -2.48 -3.45 11.83
CA THR A 60 -1.17 -2.79 11.82
C THR A 60 -0.94 -2.17 10.45
N PHE A 61 -0.48 -0.92 10.40
CA PHE A 61 0.00 -0.29 9.18
C PHE A 61 1.28 -0.99 8.70
N ILE A 62 1.27 -1.45 7.45
CA ILE A 62 2.39 -2.15 6.81
C ILE A 62 3.26 -1.20 6.00
N GLY A 63 2.69 -0.14 5.46
CA GLY A 63 3.40 0.78 4.61
C GLY A 63 2.51 1.41 3.54
N GLU A 64 3.00 2.50 2.99
CA GLU A 64 2.48 3.10 1.77
C GLU A 64 2.87 2.24 0.57
N TYR A 65 1.95 2.02 -0.37
CA TYR A 65 2.28 1.55 -1.70
C TYR A 65 2.81 2.71 -2.55
N THR A 66 4.11 2.94 -2.46
CA THR A 66 4.78 3.98 -3.24
C THR A 66 4.72 3.63 -4.72
N CYS A 67 4.25 4.58 -5.53
CA CYS A 67 4.06 4.44 -6.97
C CYS A 67 4.12 5.81 -7.66
N GLU A 68 4.28 5.82 -8.98
CA GLU A 68 4.01 6.99 -9.79
C GLU A 68 2.50 7.12 -10.01
N ILE A 69 1.96 8.34 -9.90
CA ILE A 69 0.54 8.61 -10.14
C ILE A 69 0.35 9.17 -11.54
N TYR A 70 -0.50 8.52 -12.30
CA TYR A 70 -0.90 8.93 -13.65
C TYR A 70 -2.38 9.25 -13.68
N ASP A 71 -2.72 10.28 -14.48
CA ASP A 71 -4.08 10.47 -14.94
C ASP A 71 -4.40 9.37 -15.97
N SER A 72 -5.59 8.79 -15.91
CA SER A 72 -5.95 7.71 -16.83
C SER A 72 -6.01 8.13 -18.30
N SER A 73 -6.16 9.42 -18.61
CA SER A 73 -6.00 9.94 -19.97
C SER A 73 -4.56 9.85 -20.49
N THR A 74 -3.58 9.75 -19.59
CA THR A 74 -2.14 9.73 -19.91
C THR A 74 -1.53 8.33 -19.85
N ILE A 75 -2.18 7.38 -19.18
CA ILE A 75 -1.61 6.04 -18.98
C ILE A 75 -1.48 5.24 -20.28
N GLU A 76 -2.29 5.54 -21.30
CA GLU A 76 -2.16 4.93 -22.63
C GLU A 76 -0.79 5.22 -23.27
N LEU A 77 -0.16 6.34 -22.91
CA LEU A 77 1.19 6.71 -23.37
C LEU A 77 2.29 5.92 -22.64
N HIS A 78 2.04 5.48 -21.40
CA HIS A 78 2.94 4.63 -20.60
C HIS A 78 2.69 3.12 -20.78
N SER A 79 1.53 2.77 -21.34
CA SER A 79 1.09 1.42 -21.70
C SER A 79 2.12 0.57 -22.49
N PRO A 80 3.00 1.11 -23.37
CA PRO A 80 3.97 0.28 -24.07
C PRO A 80 4.94 -0.46 -23.14
N TYR A 81 5.36 0.14 -22.02
CA TYR A 81 6.26 -0.52 -21.06
C TYR A 81 5.53 -1.59 -20.25
N GLN A 82 4.29 -1.33 -19.83
CA GLN A 82 3.45 -2.33 -19.16
C GLN A 82 3.12 -3.50 -20.07
N LYS A 83 2.78 -3.25 -21.35
CA LYS A 83 2.45 -4.29 -22.34
C LYS A 83 3.59 -5.28 -22.60
N HIS A 84 4.84 -4.87 -22.42
CA HIS A 84 6.01 -5.73 -22.60
C HIS A 84 6.59 -6.24 -21.26
N SER A 85 6.10 -5.73 -20.13
CA SER A 85 6.44 -6.23 -18.80
C SER A 85 5.57 -7.44 -18.47
N LYS A 86 6.17 -8.49 -17.90
CA LYS A 86 5.42 -9.62 -17.33
C LYS A 86 4.76 -9.27 -15.99
N TYR A 87 5.03 -8.09 -15.46
CA TYR A 87 4.57 -7.63 -14.16
C TYR A 87 3.63 -6.44 -14.32
N ASN A 88 2.46 -6.53 -13.68
CA ASN A 88 1.51 -5.43 -13.57
C ASN A 88 1.51 -4.95 -12.11
N TYR A 89 1.83 -3.67 -11.92
CA TYR A 89 1.84 -3.01 -10.61
C TYR A 89 0.88 -1.81 -10.58
N ALA A 90 -0.08 -1.77 -11.50
CA ALA A 90 -1.08 -0.73 -11.58
C ALA A 90 -2.18 -0.94 -10.52
N PHE A 91 -2.58 0.15 -9.88
CA PHE A 91 -3.58 0.19 -8.83
C PHE A 91 -4.54 1.36 -9.09
N ASP A 92 -5.84 1.14 -9.04
CA ASP A 92 -6.85 2.19 -9.20
C ASP A 92 -6.98 3.01 -7.89
N LEU A 93 -6.66 4.31 -7.91
CA LEU A 93 -6.75 5.17 -6.72
C LEU A 93 -8.11 5.87 -6.59
N VAL A 94 -8.66 6.41 -7.68
CA VAL A 94 -9.89 7.21 -7.64
C VAL A 94 -10.74 6.87 -8.85
N ASP A 95 -11.65 5.90 -8.73
CA ASP A 95 -12.62 5.51 -9.77
C ASP A 95 -12.04 5.47 -11.21
N LYS A 96 -10.80 4.95 -11.35
CA LYS A 96 -10.04 4.88 -12.61
C LYS A 96 -9.66 6.21 -13.25
N SER A 97 -9.87 7.34 -12.58
CA SER A 97 -9.34 8.65 -13.00
C SER A 97 -7.85 8.79 -12.67
N LEU A 98 -7.42 8.24 -11.54
CA LEU A 98 -6.03 8.21 -11.10
C LEU A 98 -5.56 6.77 -10.92
N ILE A 99 -4.42 6.46 -11.51
CA ILE A 99 -3.79 5.14 -11.48
C ILE A 99 -2.40 5.29 -10.87
N GLY A 100 -2.10 4.47 -9.88
CA GLY A 100 -0.77 4.35 -9.29
C GLY A 100 -0.06 3.17 -9.90
N ASP A 101 1.10 3.37 -10.51
CA ASP A 101 1.92 2.30 -11.05
C ASP A 101 3.28 2.25 -10.36
N ALA A 102 3.58 1.13 -9.70
CA ALA A 102 4.85 0.92 -9.03
C ALA A 102 5.92 0.25 -9.91
N LEU A 103 5.71 0.15 -11.23
CA LEU A 103 6.64 -0.53 -12.14
C LEU A 103 8.06 0.07 -12.08
N SER A 104 8.18 1.38 -12.33
CA SER A 104 9.47 2.08 -12.38
C SER A 104 9.90 2.61 -11.02
N VAL A 105 8.97 3.19 -10.24
CA VAL A 105 9.22 3.73 -8.91
C VAL A 105 8.32 3.04 -7.89
N GLY A 106 8.91 2.39 -6.90
CA GLY A 106 8.16 1.78 -5.81
C GLY A 106 9.05 1.32 -4.66
N ASN A 107 8.42 0.88 -3.57
CA ASN A 107 9.10 0.37 -2.38
C ASN A 107 8.83 -1.14 -2.18
N GLY A 108 9.26 -1.71 -1.05
CA GLY A 108 9.10 -3.13 -0.75
C GLY A 108 7.65 -3.64 -0.76
N THR A 109 6.64 -2.78 -0.55
CA THR A 109 5.24 -3.23 -0.55
C THR A 109 4.75 -3.67 -1.92
N ARG A 110 5.46 -3.33 -3.01
CA ARG A 110 5.13 -3.83 -4.36
C ARG A 110 5.24 -5.34 -4.50
N TYR A 111 5.92 -6.01 -3.57
CA TYR A 111 6.12 -7.46 -3.56
C TYR A 111 5.12 -8.19 -2.64
N ILE A 112 4.09 -7.51 -2.12
CA ILE A 112 2.97 -8.17 -1.46
C ILE A 112 2.13 -8.83 -2.56
N ASN A 113 2.12 -10.16 -2.60
CA ASN A 113 1.58 -10.92 -3.72
C ASN A 113 0.07 -11.09 -3.65
N HIS A 114 -0.50 -11.57 -4.76
CA HIS A 114 -1.90 -11.92 -4.85
C HIS A 114 -2.23 -13.19 -4.06
N SER A 115 -3.38 -13.19 -3.37
CA SER A 115 -4.10 -14.41 -3.00
C SER A 115 -5.60 -14.18 -3.01
N SER A 116 -6.36 -15.18 -3.47
CA SER A 116 -7.82 -15.21 -3.37
C SER A 116 -8.31 -15.93 -2.10
N ALA A 117 -7.44 -16.65 -1.39
CA ALA A 117 -7.81 -17.52 -0.27
C ALA A 117 -7.16 -17.07 1.05
N GLU A 118 -5.86 -16.81 1.04
CA GLU A 118 -5.05 -16.57 2.24
C GLU A 118 -4.77 -15.07 2.43
N ILE A 119 -5.81 -14.24 2.36
CA ILE A 119 -5.69 -12.78 2.44
C ILE A 119 -5.40 -12.35 3.88
N ASN A 120 -4.26 -11.70 4.09
CA ASN A 120 -3.88 -11.14 5.39
C ASN A 120 -3.53 -9.64 5.34
N ILE A 121 -3.47 -9.04 4.14
CA ILE A 121 -3.30 -7.61 3.89
C ILE A 121 -4.53 -7.03 3.18
N LYS A 122 -4.88 -5.78 3.49
CA LYS A 122 -5.91 -5.01 2.79
C LYS A 122 -5.43 -3.61 2.43
N PRO A 123 -5.51 -3.21 1.15
CA PRO A 123 -5.31 -1.82 0.75
C PRO A 123 -6.44 -0.92 1.22
N ARG A 124 -6.10 0.34 1.52
CA ARG A 124 -7.03 1.44 1.77
C ARG A 124 -6.50 2.68 1.09
N ILE A 125 -7.35 3.35 0.31
CA ILE A 125 -7.03 4.67 -0.21
C ILE A 125 -7.24 5.66 0.94
N LYS A 126 -6.23 6.47 1.25
CA LYS A 126 -6.25 7.47 2.32
C LYS A 126 -5.92 8.83 1.71
N LEU A 127 -6.64 9.86 2.15
CA LEU A 127 -6.30 11.25 1.89
C LEU A 127 -5.30 11.73 2.95
N VAL A 128 -4.07 11.97 2.54
CA VAL A 128 -2.96 12.39 3.41
C VAL A 128 -2.44 13.72 2.89
N ASN A 129 -2.61 14.79 3.68
CA ASN A 129 -2.20 16.14 3.27
C ASN A 129 -2.68 16.54 1.86
N ALA A 130 -3.96 16.26 1.58
CA ALA A 130 -4.64 16.51 0.30
C ALA A 130 -4.20 15.61 -0.89
N GLU A 131 -3.38 14.60 -0.66
CA GLU A 131 -2.99 13.61 -1.68
C GLU A 131 -3.66 12.26 -1.42
N HIS A 132 -4.16 11.61 -2.47
CA HIS A 132 -4.63 10.23 -2.38
C HIS A 132 -3.43 9.29 -2.37
N LYS A 133 -3.34 8.46 -1.34
CA LYS A 133 -2.28 7.47 -1.17
C LYS A 133 -2.87 6.10 -0.88
N ILE A 134 -2.14 5.05 -1.24
CA ILE A 134 -2.55 3.66 -0.98
C ILE A 134 -1.79 3.17 0.26
N ALA A 135 -2.53 2.75 1.28
CA ALA A 135 -2.00 2.23 2.52
C ALA A 135 -2.34 0.75 2.69
N PHE A 136 -1.36 -0.06 3.07
CA PHE A 136 -1.60 -1.44 3.42
C PHE A 136 -1.73 -1.62 4.92
N TYR A 137 -2.73 -2.41 5.32
CA TYR A 137 -2.95 -2.81 6.71
C TYR A 137 -3.14 -4.31 6.82
N SER A 138 -2.67 -4.90 7.92
CA SER A 138 -2.99 -6.29 8.23
C SER A 138 -4.48 -6.45 8.58
N THR A 139 -5.11 -7.52 8.09
CA THR A 139 -6.53 -7.84 8.34
C THR A 139 -6.73 -8.76 9.55
N ARG A 140 -5.66 -9.47 9.91
CA ARG A 140 -5.55 -10.35 11.07
C ARG A 140 -4.14 -10.32 11.62
N LYS A 141 -3.91 -11.06 12.70
CA LYS A 141 -2.57 -11.37 13.18
C LYS A 141 -1.83 -12.20 12.11
N ILE A 142 -0.58 -11.85 11.85
CA ILE A 142 0.31 -12.51 10.87
C ILE A 142 1.49 -13.09 11.65
N ALA A 143 1.77 -14.37 11.46
CA ALA A 143 2.88 -15.02 12.14
C ALA A 143 4.22 -14.65 11.49
N ARG A 144 5.31 -14.71 12.26
CA ARG A 144 6.67 -14.61 11.71
C ARG A 144 6.87 -15.67 10.61
N GLY A 145 7.41 -15.24 9.48
CA GLY A 145 7.70 -16.08 8.31
C GLY A 145 6.51 -16.25 7.36
N GLU A 146 5.32 -15.77 7.72
CA GLU A 146 4.15 -15.81 6.85
C GLU A 146 4.27 -14.79 5.71
N GLU A 147 3.80 -15.14 4.51
CA GLU A 147 3.76 -14.23 3.36
C GLU A 147 2.64 -13.21 3.52
N LEU A 148 2.92 -11.96 3.18
CA LEU A 148 1.94 -10.89 3.12
C LEU A 148 1.23 -10.95 1.76
N LEU A 149 -0.09 -11.13 1.80
CA LEU A 149 -0.92 -11.42 0.64
C LEU A 149 -2.21 -10.59 0.64
N PHE A 150 -2.57 -10.06 -0.53
CA PHE A 150 -3.84 -9.35 -0.72
C PHE A 150 -4.55 -9.74 -2.03
N ASP A 151 -5.83 -9.40 -2.14
CA ASP A 151 -6.57 -9.58 -3.38
C ASP A 151 -6.28 -8.43 -4.35
N TYR A 152 -5.75 -8.75 -5.54
CA TYR A 152 -5.46 -7.77 -6.60
C TYR A 152 -6.74 -7.27 -7.28
N GLY A 153 -7.86 -7.94 -7.05
CA GLY A 153 -9.13 -7.62 -7.64
C GLY A 153 -9.31 -8.19 -9.05
N LYS A 154 -10.57 -8.24 -9.48
CA LYS A 154 -11.00 -8.83 -10.76
C LYS A 154 -10.40 -8.15 -12.00
N ASP A 155 -10.07 -6.87 -11.90
CA ASP A 155 -9.63 -6.08 -13.06
C ASP A 155 -8.17 -6.40 -13.42
N TYR A 156 -7.35 -6.86 -12.46
CA TYR A 156 -5.97 -7.29 -12.69
C TYR A 156 -5.86 -8.42 -13.73
N TRP A 157 -6.83 -9.35 -13.72
CA TRP A 157 -6.82 -10.54 -14.57
C TRP A 157 -7.39 -10.28 -15.97
N LYS A 158 -7.96 -9.10 -16.22
CA LYS A 158 -8.52 -8.76 -17.53
C LYS A 158 -7.38 -8.49 -18.52
N GLY A 159 -7.43 -9.14 -19.67
CA GLY A 159 -6.41 -8.97 -20.72
C GLY A 159 -5.15 -9.83 -20.54
N GLN A 160 -5.15 -10.78 -19.59
CA GLN A 160 -4.15 -11.86 -19.50
C GLN A 160 -4.61 -13.16 -20.18
N GLU A 161 -5.59 -13.09 -21.09
CA GLU A 161 -5.93 -14.23 -21.95
C GLU A 161 -4.74 -14.54 -22.86
N LEU A 162 -4.14 -15.72 -22.66
CA LEU A 162 -3.17 -16.35 -23.55
C LEU A 162 -3.89 -17.02 -24.73
#